data_AF-A0A1H4J2N9-F1
#
_entry.id   AF-A0A1H4J2N9-F1
#
_cell.length_a   1.000
_cell.length_b   1.000
_cell.length_c   1.000
_cell.angle_alpha   90.00
_cell.angle_beta   90.00
_cell.angle_gamma   90.00
#
_symmetry.space_group_name_H-M   'P 1'
#
loop_
_entity.id
_entity.type
_entity.pdbx_description
1 polymer ?
#
loop_
_entity_poly.entity_id
_entity_poly.type
_entity_poly.pdbx_seq_one_letter_code
_entity_poly.pdbx_strand_id
1 'polypeptide(L)'
;MTDDRDAFPQHVFDALGADPVAFEDLIGGMIRAVEKRPVDGPVTVMTSGASLLPTDSGERVELAVEVLDGQQGAALVALGIVCDDMATNRRVPPVGAPWRNSDPFLSGTGISAILVTPSRWGTTFDEVRASDGSVLGHVRTLRLITDSEAAYAAANGWDALVTAAGSVDALLDVTRGDVVSAPALPGNAPVFLSKLHAEHPPRWVTFTGGELQSVTGLESEEYMNDAANHEVWSVDSFLARFPWVAAFVREVRPGQTGLFTDASGAYVLEDD
;
A
#
# COMPACT_ATOMS: atom_id res chain seq x y z
N MET A 1 25.22 24.93 23.91
CA MET A 1 24.98 25.07 22.47
C MET A 1 25.01 23.66 21.93
N THR A 2 23.86 22.99 21.96
CA THR A 2 23.70 21.67 21.33
C THR A 2 23.98 21.88 19.85
N ASP A 3 24.87 21.07 19.28
CA ASP A 3 25.19 21.13 17.86
C ASP A 3 23.91 20.78 17.08
N ASP A 4 23.60 21.49 15.99
CA ASP A 4 22.44 21.17 15.12
C ASP A 4 22.52 19.72 14.58
N ARG A 5 23.71 19.11 14.66
CA ARG A 5 23.96 17.69 14.39
C ARG A 5 23.28 16.75 15.39
N ASP A 6 23.14 17.16 16.65
CA ASP A 6 22.58 16.32 17.72
C ASP A 6 21.05 16.42 17.81
N ALA A 7 20.43 17.38 17.13
CA ALA A 7 18.99 17.63 17.21
C ALA A 7 18.15 16.40 16.82
N PHE A 8 18.55 15.65 15.79
CA PHE A 8 17.84 14.45 15.36
C PHE A 8 17.96 13.28 16.36
N PRO A 9 19.16 12.84 16.76
CA PRO A 9 19.31 11.84 17.81
C PRO A 9 18.59 12.21 19.12
N GLN A 10 18.69 13.48 19.53
CA GLN A 10 18.02 13.97 20.74
C GLN A 10 16.50 13.91 20.60
N HIS A 11 15.95 14.35 19.46
CA HIS A 11 14.52 14.26 19.18
C HIS A 11 14.04 12.81 19.21
N VAL A 12 14.75 11.90 18.55
CA VAL A 12 14.43 10.46 18.59
C VAL A 12 14.50 9.92 20.01
N PHE A 13 15.44 10.38 20.84
CA PHE A 13 15.56 9.96 22.25
C PHE A 13 14.44 10.50 23.15
N ASP A 14 14.05 11.77 23.00
CA ASP A 14 13.07 12.43 23.88
C ASP A 14 11.61 12.23 23.46
N ALA A 15 11.36 11.96 22.17
CA ALA A 15 10.02 11.88 21.61
C ALA A 15 9.12 10.86 22.33
N LEU A 16 7.80 11.09 22.31
CA LEU A 16 6.77 10.17 22.81
C LEU A 16 6.81 9.87 24.33
N GLY A 17 7.72 10.49 25.09
CA GLY A 17 7.82 10.27 26.54
C GLY A 17 8.14 8.83 26.94
N ALA A 18 8.75 8.05 26.04
CA ALA A 18 9.10 6.65 26.25
C ALA A 18 10.59 6.43 25.97
N ASP A 19 11.23 5.64 26.84
CA ASP A 19 12.63 5.28 26.68
C ASP A 19 12.83 4.44 25.40
N PRO A 20 13.83 4.77 24.56
CA PRO A 20 14.11 4.01 23.36
C PRO A 20 14.80 2.67 23.69
N VAL A 21 14.35 1.59 23.06
CA VAL A 21 15.04 0.30 23.06
C VAL A 21 15.65 0.09 21.68
N ALA A 22 16.98 0.09 21.58
CA ALA A 22 17.64 -0.10 20.30
C ALA A 22 17.56 -1.56 19.84
N PHE A 23 17.28 -1.77 18.55
CA PHE A 23 17.46 -3.06 17.91
C PHE A 23 18.96 -3.34 17.72
N GLU A 24 19.35 -4.62 17.77
CA GLU A 24 20.75 -5.03 17.58
C GLU A 24 21.18 -4.85 16.11
N ASP A 25 20.31 -5.22 15.17
CA ASP A 25 20.58 -5.14 13.74
C ASP A 25 20.50 -3.71 13.22
N LEU A 26 21.40 -3.38 12.30
CA LEU A 26 21.43 -2.09 11.61
C LEU A 26 20.76 -2.20 10.24
N ILE A 27 19.90 -1.23 9.94
CA ILE A 27 19.32 -1.06 8.60
C ILE A 27 20.42 -0.59 7.64
N GLY A 28 20.59 -1.32 6.53
CA GLY A 28 21.65 -1.06 5.55
C GLY A 28 23.08 -1.10 6.14
N GLY A 29 23.25 -1.74 7.32
CA GLY A 29 24.53 -1.81 8.02
C GLY A 29 25.00 -0.53 8.72
N MET A 30 24.22 0.57 8.68
CA MET A 30 24.64 1.86 9.23
C MET A 30 23.58 2.59 10.05
N ILE A 31 22.30 2.35 9.79
CA ILE A 31 21.20 3.09 10.42
C ILE A 31 20.67 2.26 11.60
N ARG A 32 20.61 2.87 12.79
CA ARG A 32 20.04 2.22 13.97
C ARG A 32 18.53 2.36 13.95
N ALA A 33 17.81 1.29 14.28
CA ALA A 33 16.39 1.36 14.61
C ALA A 33 16.21 1.37 16.13
N VAL A 34 15.24 2.12 16.62
CA VAL A 34 14.83 2.14 18.04
C VAL A 34 13.34 1.91 18.15
N GLU A 35 12.95 1.12 19.14
CA GLU A 35 11.56 0.90 19.53
C GLU A 35 11.17 1.89 20.63
N LYS A 36 9.96 2.43 20.55
CA LYS A 36 9.32 3.20 21.61
C LYS A 36 7.93 2.67 21.92
N ARG A 37 7.62 2.61 23.22
CA ARG A 37 6.35 2.14 23.78
C ARG A 37 5.67 3.24 24.60
N PRO A 38 4.99 4.20 23.96
CA PRO A 38 4.22 5.23 24.66
C PRO A 38 3.06 4.60 25.46
N VAL A 39 2.69 5.21 26.58
CA VAL A 39 1.73 4.66 27.57
C VAL A 39 0.33 4.41 27.02
N ASP A 40 -0.07 5.11 25.94
CA ASP A 40 -1.40 4.99 25.31
C ASP A 40 -1.29 4.96 23.78
N GLY A 41 -0.31 4.24 23.24
CA GLY A 41 -0.10 4.20 21.79
C GLY A 41 0.42 2.88 21.25
N PRO A 42 0.47 2.77 19.91
CA PRO A 42 1.13 1.67 19.25
C PRO A 42 2.62 1.65 19.55
N VAL A 43 3.24 0.50 19.31
CA VAL A 43 4.68 0.41 19.23
C VAL A 43 5.14 1.29 18.07
N THR A 44 6.04 2.23 18.33
CA THR A 44 6.62 3.09 17.29
C THR A 44 8.07 2.71 17.10
N VAL A 45 8.42 2.24 15.91
CA VAL A 45 9.82 1.96 15.53
C VAL A 45 10.33 3.13 14.71
N MET A 46 11.46 3.71 15.10
CA MET A 46 12.04 4.90 14.49
C MET A 46 13.47 4.63 14.03
N THR A 47 13.89 5.28 12.95
CA THR A 47 15.30 5.35 12.61
C THR A 47 16.01 6.37 13.50
N SER A 48 17.29 6.11 13.74
CA SER A 48 18.24 7.05 14.32
C SER A 48 19.47 7.04 13.42
N GLY A 49 19.56 8.03 12.54
CA GLY A 49 20.63 8.20 11.56
C GLY A 49 20.18 8.22 10.10
N ALA A 50 18.90 8.00 9.78
CA ALA A 50 18.42 8.16 8.41
C ALA A 50 18.56 9.63 7.96
N SER A 51 18.52 10.57 8.89
CA SER A 51 18.73 12.00 8.65
C SER A 51 20.15 12.38 8.20
N LEU A 52 21.08 11.41 8.20
CA LEU A 52 22.45 11.55 7.70
C LEU A 52 22.59 11.04 6.25
N LEU A 53 21.59 10.37 5.70
CA LEU A 53 21.59 9.98 4.29
C LEU A 53 21.58 11.24 3.41
N PRO A 54 22.42 11.29 2.37
CA PRO A 54 22.47 12.46 1.50
C PRO A 54 21.22 12.50 0.60
N THR A 55 20.54 13.65 0.59
CA THR A 55 19.41 13.91 -0.30
C THR A 55 19.70 15.10 -1.22
N ASP A 56 19.17 15.08 -2.43
CA ASP A 56 19.38 16.15 -3.41
C ASP A 56 18.60 17.42 -3.07
N SER A 57 17.51 17.31 -2.30
CA SER A 57 16.78 18.46 -1.75
C SER A 57 17.50 19.10 -0.56
N GLY A 58 18.43 18.38 0.08
CA GLY A 58 19.04 18.78 1.35
C GLY A 58 18.12 18.59 2.56
N GLU A 59 16.87 18.15 2.37
CA GLU A 59 15.97 17.81 3.45
C GLU A 59 16.52 16.63 4.26
N ARG A 60 16.47 16.77 5.59
CA ARG A 60 16.86 15.74 6.54
C ARG A 60 15.60 15.14 7.17
N VAL A 61 15.51 13.81 7.16
CA VAL A 61 14.37 13.11 7.73
C VAL A 61 14.80 11.91 8.57
N GLU A 62 14.11 11.67 9.68
CA GLU A 62 14.02 10.34 10.26
C GLU A 62 12.70 9.71 9.84
N LEU A 63 12.63 8.39 9.92
CA LEU A 63 11.46 7.61 9.55
C LEU A 63 10.88 6.96 10.81
N ALA A 64 9.56 6.85 10.86
CA ALA A 64 8.86 6.15 11.93
C ALA A 64 7.80 5.22 11.35
N VAL A 65 7.55 4.11 12.03
CA VAL A 65 6.46 3.18 11.71
C VAL A 65 5.72 2.88 13.00
N GLU A 66 4.39 2.94 12.95
CA GLU A 66 3.51 2.55 14.04
C GLU A 66 2.91 1.17 13.74
N VAL A 67 3.06 0.22 14.65
CA VAL A 67 2.55 -1.16 14.52
C VAL A 67 1.97 -1.68 15.84
N LEU A 68 1.24 -2.79 15.79
CA LEU A 68 0.87 -3.54 16.98
C LEU A 68 2.09 -4.22 17.61
N ASP A 69 2.01 -4.49 18.91
CA ASP A 69 3.06 -5.24 19.61
C ASP A 69 3.18 -6.66 19.05
N GLY A 70 4.41 -7.11 18.85
CA GLY A 70 4.74 -8.35 18.15
C GLY A 70 4.93 -8.21 16.64
N GLN A 71 4.64 -7.05 16.04
CA GLN A 71 4.76 -6.79 14.60
C GLN A 71 5.95 -5.90 14.22
N GLN A 72 6.92 -5.71 15.11
CA GLN A 72 8.08 -4.84 14.89
C GLN A 72 8.94 -5.26 13.69
N GLY A 73 8.97 -6.56 13.37
CA GLY A 73 9.64 -7.04 12.16
C GLY A 73 9.10 -6.39 10.87
N ALA A 74 7.79 -6.17 10.81
CA ALA A 74 7.16 -5.47 9.69
C ALA A 74 7.62 -4.01 9.58
N ALA A 75 7.73 -3.33 10.72
CA ALA A 75 8.26 -1.98 10.78
C ALA A 75 9.71 -1.91 10.29
N LEU A 76 10.57 -2.84 10.73
CA LEU A 76 11.97 -2.91 10.29
C LEU A 76 12.09 -3.12 8.77
N VAL A 77 11.25 -3.97 8.18
CA VAL A 77 11.22 -4.18 6.72
C VAL A 77 10.83 -2.88 5.99
N ALA A 78 9.76 -2.20 6.42
CA ALA A 78 9.32 -0.95 5.80
C ALA A 78 10.38 0.16 5.92
N LEU A 79 11.01 0.30 7.08
CA LEU A 79 12.12 1.24 7.28
C LEU A 79 13.30 0.90 6.36
N GLY A 80 13.65 -0.38 6.24
CA GLY A 80 14.70 -0.84 5.33
C GLY A 80 14.44 -0.46 3.88
N ILE A 81 13.24 -0.77 3.37
CA ILE A 81 12.82 -0.43 2.00
C ILE A 81 12.97 1.07 1.72
N VAL A 82 12.48 1.92 2.62
CA VAL A 82 12.52 3.38 2.41
C VAL A 82 13.94 3.92 2.60
N CYS A 83 14.73 3.41 3.55
CA CYS A 83 16.13 3.80 3.69
C CYS A 83 16.96 3.42 2.46
N ASP A 84 16.77 2.23 1.90
CA ASP A 84 17.46 1.79 0.68
C ASP A 84 17.09 2.67 -0.52
N ASP A 85 15.80 3.04 -0.64
CA ASP A 85 15.35 3.98 -1.65
C ASP A 85 15.97 5.38 -1.47
N MET A 86 15.97 5.91 -0.24
CA MET A 86 16.61 7.20 0.06
C MET A 86 18.10 7.19 -0.28
N ALA A 87 18.81 6.12 0.08
CA ALA A 87 20.24 5.98 -0.17
C ALA A 87 20.55 5.84 -1.68
N THR A 88 19.74 5.05 -2.39
CA THR A 88 19.93 4.77 -3.82
C THR A 88 19.54 5.97 -4.69
N ASN A 89 18.39 6.57 -4.41
CA ASN A 89 17.77 7.61 -5.24
C ASN A 89 17.96 9.03 -4.69
N ARG A 90 18.68 9.19 -3.56
CA ARG A 90 19.06 10.48 -2.95
C ARG A 90 17.88 11.42 -2.76
N ARG A 91 16.74 10.89 -2.33
CA ARG A 91 15.48 11.63 -2.23
C ARG A 91 14.78 11.33 -0.92
N VAL A 92 13.97 12.27 -0.45
CA VAL A 92 13.08 12.06 0.70
C VAL A 92 11.78 11.40 0.24
N PRO A 93 11.11 10.64 1.12
CA PRO A 93 9.87 10.00 0.76
C PRO A 93 8.72 11.03 0.69
N PRO A 94 7.94 11.06 -0.41
CA PRO A 94 6.93 12.09 -0.63
C PRO A 94 5.72 11.84 0.28
N VAL A 95 5.20 12.92 0.87
CA VAL A 95 4.01 12.88 1.72
C VAL A 95 2.76 12.74 0.84
N GLY A 96 1.86 11.82 1.21
CA GLY A 96 0.57 11.67 0.55
C GLY A 96 0.57 10.86 -0.75
N ALA A 97 1.73 10.45 -1.25
CA ALA A 97 1.84 9.59 -2.44
C ALA A 97 2.26 8.16 -2.03
N PRO A 98 1.41 7.14 -2.28
CA PRO A 98 1.76 5.76 -1.95
C PRO A 98 2.88 5.21 -2.83
N TRP A 99 3.86 4.54 -2.23
CA TRP A 99 4.68 3.55 -2.92
C TRP A 99 3.97 2.23 -2.97
N ARG A 100 3.83 1.69 -4.18
CA ARG A 100 3.19 0.41 -4.43
C ARG A 100 4.21 -0.55 -4.99
N ASN A 101 4.13 -1.81 -4.56
CA ASN A 101 4.85 -2.92 -5.15
C ASN A 101 3.84 -3.93 -5.73
N SER A 102 4.27 -4.69 -6.73
CA SER A 102 3.44 -5.78 -7.28
C SER A 102 3.14 -6.85 -6.24
N ASP A 103 4.11 -7.10 -5.35
CA ASP A 103 4.07 -8.17 -4.37
C ASP A 103 4.09 -7.61 -2.95
N PRO A 104 3.45 -8.28 -1.97
CA PRO A 104 3.53 -7.91 -0.58
C PRO A 104 4.96 -7.83 -0.06
N PHE A 105 5.27 -6.79 0.73
CA PHE A 105 6.56 -6.62 1.39
C PHE A 105 6.79 -7.65 2.49
N LEU A 106 5.70 -8.18 3.05
CA LEU A 106 5.72 -9.11 4.16
C LEU A 106 5.02 -10.39 3.70
N SER A 107 5.76 -11.49 3.68
CA SER A 107 5.23 -12.80 3.30
C SER A 107 4.00 -13.17 4.14
N GLY A 108 2.94 -13.62 3.49
CA GLY A 108 1.69 -14.01 4.15
C GLY A 108 0.77 -12.85 4.54
N THR A 109 1.03 -11.63 4.07
CA THR A 109 0.15 -10.47 4.29
C THR A 109 -0.33 -9.87 2.96
N GLY A 110 -1.34 -9.00 3.01
CA GLY A 110 -1.76 -8.16 1.88
C GLY A 110 -1.01 -6.83 1.77
N ILE A 111 -0.02 -6.58 2.61
CA ILE A 111 0.69 -5.30 2.70
C ILE A 111 1.71 -5.20 1.57
N SER A 112 1.37 -4.43 0.54
CA SER A 112 2.20 -4.22 -0.66
C SER A 112 2.48 -2.75 -0.94
N ALA A 113 2.06 -1.84 -0.05
CA ALA A 113 2.28 -0.42 -0.22
C ALA A 113 2.68 0.31 1.07
N ILE A 114 3.46 1.38 0.90
CA ILE A 114 3.92 2.29 1.95
C ILE A 114 3.46 3.70 1.61
N LEU A 115 2.80 4.38 2.54
CA LEU A 115 2.39 5.78 2.39
C LEU A 115 2.99 6.63 3.51
N VAL A 116 3.56 7.79 3.17
CA VAL A 116 4.02 8.75 4.18
C VAL A 116 2.87 9.68 4.58
N THR A 117 2.64 9.82 5.88
CA THR A 117 1.59 10.68 6.47
C THR A 117 2.16 11.50 7.64
N PRO A 118 1.45 12.56 8.07
CA PRO A 118 1.62 13.08 9.43
C PRO A 118 1.44 11.97 10.46
N SER A 119 2.12 12.06 11.60
CA SER A 119 1.92 11.11 12.70
C SER A 119 0.61 11.38 13.42
N ARG A 120 0.15 10.39 14.20
CA ARG A 120 -0.91 10.62 15.19
C ARG A 120 -0.47 11.54 16.34
N TRP A 121 0.84 11.68 16.52
CA TRP A 121 1.48 12.38 17.63
C TRP A 121 1.60 13.90 17.39
N GLY A 122 1.28 14.34 16.18
CA GLY A 122 1.22 15.75 15.80
C GLY A 122 2.58 16.38 15.54
N THR A 123 2.57 17.69 15.31
CA THR A 123 3.74 18.43 14.81
C THR A 123 4.93 18.42 15.77
N THR A 124 4.70 18.31 17.07
CA THR A 124 5.79 18.20 18.07
C THR A 124 6.60 16.91 17.93
N PHE A 125 6.01 15.87 17.34
CA PHE A 125 6.74 14.66 16.95
C PHE A 125 7.26 14.74 15.51
N ASP A 126 6.45 15.28 14.58
CA ASP A 126 6.77 15.28 13.15
C ASP A 126 7.89 16.27 12.77
N GLU A 127 8.17 17.28 13.59
CA GLU A 127 9.16 18.31 13.31
C GLU A 127 10.34 18.23 14.27
N VAL A 128 11.54 18.13 13.70
CA VAL A 128 12.79 18.26 14.45
C VAL A 128 13.19 19.72 14.45
N ARG A 129 13.32 20.31 15.63
CA ARG A 129 13.55 21.75 15.79
C ARG A 129 14.90 22.05 16.45
N ALA A 130 15.51 23.15 16.05
CA ALA A 130 16.68 23.71 16.73
C ALA A 130 16.27 24.34 18.07
N SER A 131 17.27 24.71 18.89
CA SER A 131 17.03 25.35 20.18
C SER A 131 16.34 26.72 20.08
N ASP A 132 16.43 27.39 18.94
CA ASP A 132 15.73 28.66 18.67
C ASP A 132 14.30 28.47 18.15
N GLY A 133 13.86 27.22 18.02
CA GLY A 133 12.53 26.83 17.55
C GLY A 133 12.40 26.71 16.03
N SER A 134 13.44 27.02 15.23
CA SER A 134 13.40 26.80 13.79
C SER A 134 13.33 25.31 13.44
N VAL A 135 12.67 24.96 12.33
CA VAL A 135 12.55 23.55 11.87
C VAL A 135 13.81 23.16 11.11
N LEU A 136 14.49 22.10 11.57
CA LEU A 136 15.70 21.53 10.97
C LEU A 136 15.39 20.36 10.04
N GLY A 137 14.23 19.73 10.20
CA GLY A 137 13.73 18.66 9.35
C GLY A 137 12.58 17.91 10.01
N HIS A 138 12.34 16.68 9.59
CA HIS A 138 11.09 15.99 9.92
C HIS A 138 11.27 14.53 10.35
N VAL A 139 10.30 14.04 11.13
CA VAL A 139 10.02 12.61 11.24
C VAL A 139 8.89 12.29 10.26
N ARG A 140 9.13 11.36 9.33
CA ARG A 140 8.14 10.91 8.33
C ARG A 140 7.54 9.58 8.80
N THR A 141 6.24 9.58 9.09
CA THR A 141 5.54 8.35 9.51
C THR A 141 5.13 7.55 8.29
N LEU A 142 5.60 6.31 8.21
CA LEU A 142 5.28 5.34 7.17
C LEU A 142 4.06 4.52 7.59
N ARG A 143 3.09 4.40 6.70
CA ARG A 143 1.88 3.60 6.84
C ARG A 143 1.99 2.38 5.93
N LEU A 144 1.93 1.21 6.53
CA LEU A 144 1.85 -0.07 5.82
C LEU A 144 0.39 -0.30 5.42
N ILE A 145 0.14 -0.31 4.12
CA ILE A 145 -1.21 -0.42 3.55
C ILE A 145 -1.25 -1.46 2.44
N THR A 146 -2.45 -1.97 2.17
CA THR A 146 -2.68 -2.91 1.05
C THR A 146 -2.72 -2.16 -0.28
N ASP A 147 -2.68 -2.89 -1.40
CA ASP A 147 -2.78 -2.27 -2.72
C ASP A 147 -4.12 -1.54 -2.93
N SER A 148 -5.22 -2.15 -2.49
CA SER A 148 -6.57 -1.56 -2.52
C SER A 148 -6.63 -0.25 -1.74
N GLU A 149 -6.06 -0.23 -0.54
CA GLU A 149 -5.96 0.96 0.31
C GLU A 149 -5.07 2.04 -0.32
N ALA A 150 -3.97 1.66 -0.95
CA ALA A 150 -3.08 2.59 -1.66
C ALA A 150 -3.78 3.23 -2.87
N ALA A 151 -4.48 2.44 -3.67
CA ALA A 151 -5.27 2.95 -4.79
C ALA A 151 -6.37 3.91 -4.30
N TYR A 152 -7.06 3.56 -3.21
CA TYR A 152 -8.07 4.42 -2.60
C TYR A 152 -7.46 5.73 -2.08
N ALA A 153 -6.36 5.67 -1.33
CA ALA A 153 -5.68 6.84 -0.77
C ALA A 153 -5.11 7.76 -1.87
N ALA A 154 -4.60 7.19 -2.97
CA ALA A 154 -4.15 7.99 -4.11
C ALA A 154 -5.29 8.78 -4.76
N ALA A 155 -6.50 8.23 -4.79
CA ALA A 155 -7.67 8.87 -5.38
C ALA A 155 -8.39 9.85 -4.42
N ASN A 156 -8.47 9.51 -3.13
CA ASN A 156 -9.32 10.21 -2.17
C ASN A 156 -8.56 10.91 -1.04
N GLY A 157 -7.25 10.66 -0.92
CA GLY A 157 -6.41 11.15 0.17
C GLY A 157 -6.40 10.26 1.41
N TRP A 158 -5.41 10.48 2.26
CA TRP A 158 -5.21 9.74 3.52
C TRP A 158 -6.37 9.89 4.50
N ASP A 159 -6.87 11.10 4.72
CA ASP A 159 -7.95 11.35 5.69
C ASP A 159 -9.24 10.62 5.31
N ALA A 160 -9.52 10.49 4.01
CA ALA A 160 -10.63 9.71 3.51
C ALA A 160 -10.43 8.21 3.79
N LEU A 161 -9.22 7.68 3.60
CA LEU A 161 -8.90 6.29 3.95
C LEU A 161 -9.07 6.04 5.46
N VAL A 162 -8.57 6.93 6.32
CA VAL A 162 -8.74 6.82 7.78
C VAL A 162 -10.23 6.86 8.17
N THR A 163 -11.01 7.71 7.52
CA THR A 163 -12.46 7.78 7.74
C THR A 163 -13.15 6.47 7.32
N ALA A 164 -12.78 5.92 6.17
CA ALA A 164 -13.33 4.65 5.69
C ALA A 164 -12.93 3.46 6.58
N ALA A 165 -11.70 3.47 7.11
CA ALA A 165 -11.21 2.50 8.08
C ALA A 165 -11.85 2.67 9.48
N GLY A 166 -12.54 3.79 9.73
CA GLY A 166 -13.12 4.18 11.02
C GLY A 166 -12.10 4.79 11.99
N SER A 167 -10.83 4.42 11.91
CA SER A 167 -9.73 5.05 12.65
C SER A 167 -8.37 4.68 12.06
N VAL A 168 -7.31 5.40 12.45
CA VAL A 168 -5.93 5.02 12.12
C VAL A 168 -5.51 3.70 12.79
N ASP A 169 -6.16 3.32 13.90
CA ASP A 169 -5.84 2.08 14.61
C ASP A 169 -6.24 0.84 13.83
N ALA A 170 -7.29 0.94 13.01
CA ALA A 170 -7.70 -0.12 12.09
C ALA A 170 -6.64 -0.42 11.01
N LEU A 171 -5.64 0.46 10.84
CA LEU A 171 -4.54 0.33 9.87
C LEU A 171 -3.22 -0.12 10.51
N LEU A 172 -3.18 -0.40 11.82
CA LEU A 172 -1.95 -0.79 12.52
C LEU A 172 -1.59 -2.27 12.36
N ASP A 173 -2.61 -3.14 12.30
CA ASP A 173 -2.39 -4.57 12.15
C ASP A 173 -1.93 -4.87 10.72
N VAL A 174 -0.69 -5.34 10.55
CA VAL A 174 -0.14 -5.67 9.23
C VAL A 174 -0.69 -6.99 8.67
N THR A 175 -1.42 -7.77 9.48
CA THR A 175 -2.05 -9.03 9.06
C THR A 175 -3.51 -8.86 8.64
N ARG A 176 -4.05 -7.63 8.73
CA ARG A 176 -5.41 -7.32 8.30
C ARG A 176 -5.60 -7.55 6.79
N GLY A 177 -6.85 -7.74 6.40
CA GLY A 177 -7.28 -7.56 5.01
C GLY A 177 -7.62 -6.10 4.70
N ASP A 178 -8.00 -5.83 3.46
CA ASP A 178 -8.37 -4.47 3.02
C ASP A 178 -9.49 -3.86 3.88
N VAL A 179 -9.28 -2.63 4.35
CA VAL A 179 -10.34 -1.88 5.07
C VAL A 179 -11.26 -1.09 4.13
N VAL A 180 -10.88 -0.98 2.86
CA VAL A 180 -11.69 -0.40 1.79
C VAL A 180 -11.94 -1.45 0.73
N SER A 181 -13.12 -1.46 0.14
CA SER A 181 -13.33 -2.19 -1.10
C SER A 181 -12.38 -1.61 -2.16
N ALA A 182 -11.62 -2.47 -2.85
CA ALA A 182 -10.87 -2.06 -4.02
C ALA A 182 -11.80 -1.25 -4.93
N PRO A 183 -11.35 -0.14 -5.54
CA PRO A 183 -12.16 0.51 -6.55
C PRO A 183 -12.47 -0.54 -7.61
N ALA A 184 -13.77 -0.78 -7.85
CA ALA A 184 -14.22 -1.54 -9.00
C ALA A 184 -13.45 -1.06 -10.22
N LEU A 185 -13.02 -1.99 -11.07
CA LEU A 185 -12.34 -1.69 -12.33
C LEU A 185 -12.95 -0.43 -12.98
N PRO A 186 -12.12 0.55 -13.38
CA PRO A 186 -12.62 1.75 -14.04
C PRO A 186 -13.55 1.36 -15.20
N GLY A 187 -14.65 2.07 -15.39
CA GLY A 187 -15.61 1.75 -16.48
C GLY A 187 -14.97 1.73 -17.88
N ASN A 188 -13.87 2.45 -18.07
CA ASN A 188 -13.08 2.47 -19.30
C ASN A 188 -11.90 1.48 -19.33
N ALA A 189 -11.70 0.66 -18.30
CA ALA A 189 -10.67 -0.37 -18.29
C ALA A 189 -10.96 -1.42 -19.40
N PRO A 190 -9.92 -2.01 -19.99
CA PRO A 190 -10.10 -2.95 -21.08
C PRO A 190 -10.62 -4.29 -20.59
N VAL A 191 -11.49 -4.89 -21.41
CA VAL A 191 -11.97 -6.27 -21.32
C VAL A 191 -11.56 -6.96 -22.61
N PHE A 192 -10.66 -7.92 -22.52
CA PHE A 192 -10.30 -8.81 -23.62
C PHE A 192 -11.30 -9.96 -23.64
N LEU A 193 -12.01 -10.12 -24.75
CA LEU A 193 -13.07 -11.11 -24.82
C LEU A 193 -13.06 -11.88 -26.14
N SER A 194 -13.47 -13.14 -26.06
CA SER A 194 -13.70 -13.99 -27.23
C SER A 194 -14.88 -13.46 -28.06
N LYS A 195 -14.73 -13.43 -29.39
CA LYS A 195 -15.83 -13.06 -30.30
C LYS A 195 -17.02 -14.01 -30.24
N LEU A 196 -16.87 -15.21 -29.64
CA LEU A 196 -18.00 -16.11 -29.36
C LEU A 196 -19.04 -15.48 -28.43
N HIS A 197 -18.71 -14.40 -27.70
CA HIS A 197 -19.66 -13.65 -26.90
C HIS A 197 -20.79 -12.97 -27.68
N ALA A 198 -20.67 -12.89 -29.02
CA ALA A 198 -21.79 -12.50 -29.87
C ALA A 198 -23.00 -13.43 -29.68
N GLU A 199 -22.75 -14.73 -29.44
CA GLU A 199 -23.77 -15.77 -29.39
C GLU A 199 -23.87 -16.47 -28.02
N HIS A 200 -22.80 -16.40 -27.21
CA HIS A 200 -22.71 -17.14 -25.95
C HIS A 200 -22.39 -16.23 -24.75
N PRO A 201 -23.05 -16.44 -23.59
CA PRO A 201 -22.78 -15.64 -22.41
C PRO A 201 -21.36 -15.89 -21.85
N PRO A 202 -20.80 -14.95 -21.05
CA PRO A 202 -19.62 -15.19 -20.24
C PRO A 202 -19.77 -16.41 -19.36
N ARG A 203 -18.73 -17.26 -19.36
CA ARG A 203 -18.63 -18.42 -18.49
C ARG A 203 -17.48 -18.30 -17.52
N TRP A 204 -16.31 -17.86 -17.98
CA TRP A 204 -15.19 -17.51 -17.12
C TRP A 204 -14.83 -16.05 -17.33
N VAL A 205 -14.71 -15.32 -16.24
CA VAL A 205 -14.26 -13.93 -16.23
C VAL A 205 -13.12 -13.80 -15.24
N THR A 206 -11.95 -13.40 -15.71
CA THR A 206 -10.72 -13.29 -14.90
C THR A 206 -10.33 -11.83 -14.79
N PHE A 207 -9.99 -11.38 -13.58
CA PHE A 207 -9.35 -10.06 -13.39
C PHE A 207 -7.86 -10.24 -13.21
N THR A 208 -7.05 -9.66 -14.11
CA THR A 208 -5.58 -9.79 -14.07
C THR A 208 -4.89 -8.71 -13.24
N GLY A 209 -5.66 -7.77 -12.68
CA GLY A 209 -5.15 -6.63 -11.91
C GLY A 209 -5.20 -5.28 -12.63
N GLY A 210 -5.30 -5.28 -13.97
CA GLY A 210 -5.50 -4.06 -14.77
C GLY A 210 -6.61 -4.15 -15.83
N GLU A 211 -7.06 -5.37 -16.13
CA GLU A 211 -7.98 -5.67 -17.21
C GLU A 211 -8.80 -6.92 -16.89
N LEU A 212 -9.94 -7.09 -17.56
CA LEU A 212 -10.69 -8.35 -17.53
C LEU A 212 -10.37 -9.20 -18.75
N GLN A 213 -10.40 -10.51 -18.57
CA GLN A 213 -10.45 -11.49 -19.64
C GLN A 213 -11.76 -12.27 -19.52
N SER A 214 -12.50 -12.43 -20.62
CA SER A 214 -13.76 -13.15 -20.65
C SER A 214 -13.79 -14.20 -21.76
N VAL A 215 -14.16 -15.43 -21.40
CA VAL A 215 -14.32 -16.56 -22.33
C VAL A 215 -15.64 -17.29 -22.10
N THR A 216 -16.12 -17.97 -23.14
CA THR A 216 -17.40 -18.70 -23.14
C THR A 216 -17.26 -20.15 -22.68
N GLY A 217 -16.05 -20.71 -22.74
CA GLY A 217 -15.80 -22.14 -22.53
C GLY A 217 -15.85 -23.02 -23.75
N LEU A 218 -16.22 -22.43 -24.89
CA LEU A 218 -16.37 -23.13 -26.15
C LEU A 218 -15.16 -22.91 -27.06
N GLU A 219 -14.23 -22.05 -26.63
CA GLU A 219 -12.98 -21.79 -27.31
C GLU A 219 -12.06 -23.03 -27.24
N SER A 220 -11.53 -23.44 -28.38
CA SER A 220 -10.42 -24.40 -28.43
C SER A 220 -9.09 -23.69 -28.19
N GLU A 221 -8.03 -24.45 -27.88
CA GLU A 221 -6.67 -23.89 -27.75
C GLU A 221 -6.22 -23.20 -29.06
N GLU A 222 -6.51 -23.78 -30.21
CA GLU A 222 -6.25 -23.18 -31.52
C GLU A 222 -7.00 -21.85 -31.71
N TYR A 223 -8.25 -21.77 -31.21
CA TYR A 223 -9.05 -20.55 -31.27
C TYR A 223 -8.46 -19.45 -30.38
N MET A 224 -8.07 -19.79 -29.15
CA MET A 224 -7.48 -18.89 -28.17
C MET A 224 -6.12 -18.33 -28.64
N ASN A 225 -5.37 -19.11 -29.43
CA ASN A 225 -4.07 -18.69 -29.95
C ASN A 225 -4.14 -17.74 -31.16
N ASP A 226 -5.32 -17.48 -31.72
CA ASP A 226 -5.50 -16.55 -32.83
C ASP A 226 -6.06 -15.20 -32.34
N ALA A 227 -5.23 -14.15 -32.42
CA ALA A 227 -5.61 -12.79 -32.02
C ALA A 227 -6.80 -12.24 -32.81
N ALA A 228 -7.06 -12.72 -34.03
CA ALA A 228 -8.21 -12.30 -34.83
C ALA A 228 -9.56 -12.74 -34.24
N ASN A 229 -9.56 -13.71 -33.32
CA ASN A 229 -10.75 -14.22 -32.64
C ASN A 229 -11.13 -13.43 -31.38
N HIS A 230 -10.34 -12.44 -31.00
CA HIS A 230 -10.54 -11.64 -29.81
C HIS A 230 -10.95 -10.22 -30.17
N GLU A 231 -11.64 -9.56 -29.24
CA GLU A 231 -11.97 -8.16 -29.30
C GLU A 231 -11.73 -7.50 -27.93
N VAL A 232 -11.64 -6.17 -27.93
CA VAL A 232 -11.41 -5.38 -26.72
C VAL A 232 -12.56 -4.42 -26.52
N TRP A 233 -13.27 -4.57 -25.41
CA TRP A 233 -14.33 -3.66 -24.99
C TRP A 233 -13.92 -2.89 -23.75
N SER A 234 -14.69 -1.85 -23.39
CA SER A 234 -14.60 -1.26 -22.06
C SER A 234 -15.42 -2.07 -21.06
N VAL A 235 -15.06 -2.00 -19.77
CA VAL A 235 -15.86 -2.58 -18.68
C VAL A 235 -17.31 -2.10 -18.73
N ASP A 236 -17.57 -0.82 -19.00
CA ASP A 236 -18.92 -0.27 -19.13
C ASP A 236 -19.71 -0.95 -20.26
N SER A 237 -19.07 -1.16 -21.42
CA SER A 237 -19.71 -1.81 -22.57
C SER A 237 -20.00 -3.28 -22.29
N PHE A 238 -19.06 -3.94 -21.63
CA PHE A 238 -19.18 -5.33 -21.20
C PHE A 238 -20.31 -5.52 -20.18
N LEU A 239 -20.38 -4.68 -19.15
CA LEU A 239 -21.43 -4.71 -18.13
C LEU A 239 -22.80 -4.28 -18.68
N ALA A 240 -22.84 -3.39 -19.67
CA ALA A 240 -24.08 -3.06 -20.37
C ALA A 240 -24.65 -4.28 -21.12
N ARG A 241 -23.77 -5.12 -21.69
CA ARG A 241 -24.16 -6.34 -22.40
C ARG A 241 -24.46 -7.52 -21.47
N PHE A 242 -23.67 -7.68 -20.40
CA PHE A 242 -23.72 -8.80 -19.46
C PHE A 242 -23.86 -8.30 -18.02
N PRO A 243 -24.99 -7.67 -17.66
CA PRO A 243 -25.14 -6.99 -16.37
C PRO A 243 -25.06 -7.90 -15.15
N TRP A 244 -25.32 -9.20 -15.32
CA TRP A 244 -25.24 -10.18 -14.23
C TRP A 244 -23.81 -10.43 -13.73
N VAL A 245 -22.78 -10.03 -14.49
CA VAL A 245 -21.37 -10.14 -14.11
C VAL A 245 -20.93 -8.98 -13.19
N ALA A 246 -21.76 -7.95 -13.02
CA ALA A 246 -21.41 -6.73 -12.30
C ALA A 246 -21.03 -6.93 -10.83
N ALA A 247 -21.59 -7.96 -10.16
CA ALA A 247 -21.25 -8.28 -8.78
C ALA A 247 -19.78 -8.72 -8.69
N PHE A 248 -19.37 -9.69 -9.52
CA PHE A 248 -17.99 -10.13 -9.61
C PHE A 248 -17.04 -8.97 -9.94
N VAL A 249 -17.30 -8.18 -10.99
CA VAL A 249 -16.41 -7.08 -11.40
C VAL A 249 -16.22 -6.02 -10.31
N ARG A 250 -17.18 -5.86 -9.40
CA ARG A 250 -17.09 -4.95 -8.27
C ARG A 250 -16.24 -5.51 -7.12
N GLU A 251 -16.23 -6.82 -6.94
CA GLU A 251 -15.68 -7.50 -5.78
C GLU A 251 -14.36 -8.22 -6.07
N VAL A 252 -14.05 -8.43 -7.34
CA VAL A 252 -12.94 -9.23 -7.82
C VAL A 252 -11.58 -8.64 -7.45
N ARG A 253 -10.65 -9.51 -7.04
CA ARG A 253 -9.24 -9.19 -6.78
C ARG A 253 -8.35 -9.66 -7.94
N PRO A 254 -7.16 -9.04 -8.11
CA PRO A 254 -6.20 -9.50 -9.11
C PRO A 254 -5.92 -11.00 -8.98
N GLY A 255 -5.92 -11.71 -10.11
CA GLY A 255 -5.72 -13.15 -10.20
C GLY A 255 -6.97 -14.01 -10.00
N GLN A 256 -8.13 -13.43 -9.64
CA GLN A 256 -9.34 -14.22 -9.43
C GLN A 256 -10.13 -14.45 -10.72
N THR A 257 -10.69 -15.65 -10.84
CA THR A 257 -11.59 -16.06 -11.92
C THR A 257 -12.97 -16.41 -11.37
N GLY A 258 -14.00 -15.77 -11.91
CA GLY A 258 -15.39 -16.09 -11.64
C GLY A 258 -15.95 -17.03 -12.70
N LEU A 259 -16.40 -18.21 -12.27
CA LEU A 259 -17.16 -19.17 -13.06
C LEU A 259 -18.66 -18.91 -12.94
N PHE A 260 -19.29 -18.59 -14.06
CA PHE A 260 -20.73 -18.37 -14.18
C PHE A 260 -21.39 -19.55 -14.91
N THR A 261 -22.35 -20.21 -14.26
CA THR A 261 -23.09 -21.33 -14.88
C THR A 261 -24.35 -20.89 -15.61
N ASP A 262 -24.83 -19.67 -15.33
CA ASP A 262 -25.98 -19.06 -15.98
C ASP A 262 -25.96 -17.52 -15.84
N ALA A 263 -27.02 -16.86 -16.31
CA ALA A 263 -27.19 -15.42 -16.26
C ALA A 263 -27.86 -14.90 -14.96
N SER A 264 -27.91 -15.70 -13.89
CA SER A 264 -28.46 -15.28 -12.59
C SER A 264 -27.56 -14.29 -11.86
N GLY A 265 -26.27 -14.26 -12.22
CA GLY A 265 -25.23 -13.50 -11.54
C GLY A 265 -24.58 -14.25 -10.37
N ALA A 266 -25.05 -15.46 -10.06
CA ALA A 266 -24.32 -16.35 -9.18
C ALA A 266 -23.03 -16.83 -9.86
N TYR A 267 -21.92 -16.77 -9.13
CA TYR A 267 -20.62 -17.24 -9.58
C TYR A 267 -19.92 -18.02 -8.47
N VAL A 268 -18.99 -18.88 -8.88
CA VAL A 268 -18.03 -19.56 -8.00
C VAL A 268 -16.64 -19.04 -8.34
N LEU A 269 -15.82 -18.78 -7.34
CA LEU A 269 -14.41 -18.48 -7.57
C LEU A 269 -13.69 -19.79 -7.90
N GLU A 270 -13.01 -19.84 -9.04
CA GLU A 270 -12.01 -20.88 -9.29
C GLU A 270 -10.70 -20.43 -8.64
N ASP A 271 -10.20 -21.25 -7.72
CA ASP A 271 -8.85 -21.14 -7.19
C ASP A 271 -7.92 -21.90 -8.15
N ASP A 272 -6.84 -21.24 -8.61
CA ASP A 272 -5.73 -21.87 -9.34
C ASP A 272 -4.93 -22.85 -8.45
#